data_AF-A0A2M8NUT1-F1
#
_entry.id   AF-A0A2M8NUT1-F1
#
_cell.length_a   1.000
_cell.length_b   1.000
_cell.length_c   1.000
_cell.angle_alpha   90.00
_cell.angle_beta   90.00
_cell.angle_gamma   90.00
#
_symmetry.space_group_name_H-M   'P 1'
#
loop_
_entity.id
_entity.type
_entity.pdbx_description
1 polymer ?
#
loop_
_entity_poly.entity_id
_entity_poly.type
_entity_poly.pdbx_seq_one_letter_code
_entity_poly.pdbx_strand_id
1 'polypeptide(L)'
;GFGEGYGRSGHTITKGVRHARYDLSLTAGDLFGWAIQRPRNPDTPTRFLSDGVQIADVSHPEIQKHLQESSAYFPLFGLSFFILPIGLFIGFRAWWMRIWLLVASFWLIIPLYHNAGWLGNDEATLWAWVLGLLALILIPLVIFILTYHDRPPQRARFIAWGWIITAVIMPIIGWGLMNWSGREEFRTYGIVLGFVFGLIASYLLVTSDTQHRQWTVRFEWSLWTWLLLAICTSLIGWHLAYWVGSQRYSTRYYSEALPAFALIGGLGLYGIIDYARQLVGWIFSSARQTAQFAVTCGGYALITILLLGSMYLYSIPRINALYRFNNVSPYMADEIRARATDDRPILVMVNGQRGDISWRAYGSLMALTSPYLDSDIVAAWNYELSNDLIRERILARFPDRQVIELNIKGTDAWFMDCDITQNSACNLNPPPR
;
A
#
# COMPACT_ATOMS: atom_id res chain seq x y z
N GLY A 1 5.57 16.99 15.89
CA GLY A 1 4.93 15.74 15.41
C GLY A 1 4.22 15.05 16.55
N PHE A 2 4.92 14.19 17.31
CA PHE A 2 4.34 13.50 18.47
C PHE A 2 5.10 13.74 19.79
N GLY A 3 6.27 14.39 19.76
CA GLY A 3 7.12 14.63 20.94
C GLY A 3 8.14 13.52 21.21
N GLU A 4 9.12 13.80 22.06
CA GLU A 4 10.11 12.82 22.51
C GLU A 4 9.42 11.67 23.25
N GLY A 5 9.76 10.42 22.91
CA GLY A 5 9.14 9.21 23.48
C GLY A 5 7.87 8.71 22.77
N TYR A 6 7.37 9.39 21.73
CA TYR A 6 6.16 8.98 21.00
C TYR A 6 6.46 8.52 19.57
N GLY A 7 5.79 7.46 19.11
CA GLY A 7 5.88 6.93 17.74
C GLY A 7 7.08 6.04 17.43
N ARG A 8 8.04 5.90 18.36
CA ARG A 8 9.22 5.01 18.23
C ARG A 8 9.04 3.61 18.84
N SER A 9 8.03 3.40 19.69
CA SER A 9 7.81 2.13 20.38
C SER A 9 6.82 1.23 19.62
N GLY A 10 7.03 -0.08 19.72
CA GLY A 10 6.11 -1.08 19.18
C GLY A 10 6.29 -1.42 17.70
N HIS A 11 7.46 -1.17 17.13
CA HIS A 11 7.85 -1.61 15.78
C HIS A 11 8.57 -2.95 15.91
N THR A 12 7.92 -4.05 15.52
CA THR A 12 8.52 -5.39 15.52
C THR A 12 8.40 -6.00 14.13
N ILE A 13 9.31 -6.90 13.77
CA ILE A 13 9.25 -7.62 12.48
C ILE A 13 7.93 -8.38 12.34
N THR A 14 7.39 -8.92 13.44
CA THR A 14 6.08 -9.57 13.49
C THR A 14 4.96 -8.63 13.05
N LYS A 15 4.97 -7.37 13.52
CA LYS A 15 3.99 -6.37 13.06
C LYS A 15 4.24 -6.00 11.60
N GLY A 16 5.49 -5.81 11.19
CA GLY A 16 5.86 -5.52 9.80
C GLY A 16 5.34 -6.58 8.82
N VAL A 17 5.55 -7.87 9.13
CA VAL A 17 5.05 -8.98 8.29
C VAL A 17 3.53 -9.08 8.32
N ARG A 18 2.87 -8.86 9.47
CA ARG A 18 1.40 -8.82 9.53
C ARG A 18 0.82 -7.69 8.68
N HIS A 19 1.45 -6.51 8.69
CA HIS A 19 1.01 -5.36 7.89
C HIS A 19 1.26 -5.58 6.41
N ALA A 20 2.46 -6.01 6.03
CA ALA A 20 2.77 -6.37 4.65
C ALA A 20 1.79 -7.43 4.13
N ARG A 21 1.47 -8.45 4.95
CA ARG A 21 0.47 -9.46 4.61
C ARG A 21 -0.91 -8.86 4.39
N TYR A 22 -1.36 -7.95 5.26
CA TYR A 22 -2.64 -7.25 5.10
C TYR A 22 -2.65 -6.38 3.84
N ASP A 23 -1.68 -5.50 3.68
CA ASP A 23 -1.59 -4.56 2.57
C ASP A 23 -1.41 -5.27 1.22
N LEU A 24 -0.63 -6.35 1.16
CA LEU A 24 -0.51 -7.16 -0.06
C LEU A 24 -1.79 -7.92 -0.37
N SER A 25 -2.52 -8.41 0.64
CA SER A 25 -3.82 -9.05 0.41
C SER A 25 -4.88 -8.07 -0.09
N LEU A 26 -4.88 -6.83 0.42
CA LEU A 26 -5.69 -5.75 -0.09
C LEU A 26 -5.28 -5.35 -1.51
N THR A 27 -3.99 -5.15 -1.74
CA THR A 27 -3.45 -4.84 -3.07
C THR A 27 -3.86 -5.91 -4.08
N ALA A 28 -3.83 -7.18 -3.68
CA ALA A 28 -4.29 -8.26 -4.53
C ALA A 28 -5.81 -8.19 -4.81
N GLY A 29 -6.65 -7.90 -3.81
CA GLY A 29 -8.09 -7.67 -4.03
C GLY A 29 -8.35 -6.46 -4.94
N ASP A 30 -7.64 -5.36 -4.70
CA ASP A 30 -7.90 -4.05 -5.30
C ASP A 30 -7.28 -3.89 -6.71
N LEU A 31 -6.17 -4.58 -7.05
CA LEU A 31 -5.40 -4.35 -8.31
C LEU A 31 -6.27 -4.40 -9.58
N PHE A 32 -7.20 -5.35 -9.65
CA PHE A 32 -8.17 -5.46 -10.74
C PHE A 32 -9.61 -5.33 -10.24
N GLY A 33 -9.83 -5.16 -8.93
CA GLY A 33 -11.15 -5.16 -8.28
C GLY A 33 -11.98 -6.44 -8.52
N TRP A 34 -11.32 -7.55 -8.80
CA TRP A 34 -11.96 -8.86 -8.93
C TRP A 34 -11.68 -9.67 -7.67
N ALA A 35 -12.56 -9.55 -6.68
CA ALA A 35 -12.42 -10.22 -5.40
C ALA A 35 -13.47 -11.32 -5.23
N ILE A 36 -13.01 -12.47 -4.72
CA ILE A 36 -13.82 -13.65 -4.46
C ILE A 36 -13.91 -13.85 -2.95
N GLN A 37 -15.12 -14.09 -2.44
CA GLN A 37 -15.37 -14.36 -1.03
C GLN A 37 -15.72 -15.85 -0.85
N ARG A 38 -15.18 -16.47 0.21
CA ARG A 38 -15.65 -17.79 0.63
C ARG A 38 -17.06 -17.64 1.23
N PRO A 39 -18.03 -18.50 0.88
CA PRO A 39 -19.35 -18.48 1.49
C PRO A 39 -19.23 -18.61 3.00
N ARG A 40 -20.09 -17.89 3.70
CA ARG A 40 -20.09 -17.87 5.16
C ARG A 40 -20.94 -19.01 5.70
N ASN A 41 -20.56 -19.56 6.85
CA ASN A 41 -21.46 -20.44 7.59
C ASN A 41 -22.55 -19.57 8.25
N PRO A 42 -23.83 -19.73 7.91
CA PRO A 42 -24.90 -19.00 8.59
C PRO A 42 -24.92 -19.28 10.10
N ASP A 43 -24.49 -20.48 10.53
CA ASP A 43 -24.51 -20.89 11.95
C ASP A 43 -23.24 -20.50 12.71
N THR A 44 -22.16 -20.15 12.00
CA THR A 44 -20.91 -19.68 12.62
C THR A 44 -20.44 -18.43 11.90
N PRO A 45 -20.91 -17.24 12.31
CA PRO A 45 -20.56 -15.99 11.65
C PRO A 45 -19.03 -15.78 11.54
N THR A 46 -18.24 -16.30 12.45
CA THR A 46 -16.78 -16.15 12.39
C THR A 46 -16.06 -17.16 11.48
N ARG A 47 -16.77 -18.11 10.86
CA ARG A 47 -16.19 -19.18 10.02
C ARG A 47 -16.69 -19.12 8.58
N PHE A 48 -15.74 -19.04 7.66
CA PHE A 48 -15.97 -19.28 6.22
C PHE A 48 -16.20 -20.78 5.98
N LEU A 49 -17.30 -21.15 5.32
CA LEU A 49 -17.54 -22.52 4.86
C LEU A 49 -16.59 -22.87 3.72
N SER A 50 -16.28 -24.16 3.60
CA SER A 50 -15.57 -24.72 2.44
C SER A 50 -16.43 -24.79 1.18
N ASP A 51 -17.75 -24.66 1.30
CA ASP A 51 -18.68 -25.15 0.29
C ASP A 51 -19.28 -23.99 -0.51
N GLY A 52 -18.51 -23.54 -1.50
CA GLY A 52 -18.96 -22.62 -2.56
C GLY A 52 -18.01 -21.46 -2.82
N VAL A 53 -18.35 -20.64 -3.81
CA VAL A 53 -17.60 -19.44 -4.21
C VAL A 53 -18.63 -18.34 -4.48
N GLN A 54 -18.57 -17.22 -3.76
CA GLN A 54 -19.42 -16.07 -3.99
C GLN A 54 -18.56 -14.89 -4.49
N ILE A 55 -19.12 -14.09 -5.41
CA ILE A 55 -18.53 -12.80 -5.76
C ILE A 55 -18.55 -11.94 -4.49
N ALA A 56 -17.42 -11.35 -4.13
CA ALA A 56 -17.32 -10.61 -2.89
C ALA A 56 -18.24 -9.38 -2.91
N ASP A 57 -19.12 -9.28 -1.92
CA ASP A 57 -19.92 -8.09 -1.70
C ASP A 57 -19.16 -7.16 -0.74
N VAL A 58 -18.38 -6.24 -1.31
CA VAL A 58 -17.62 -5.26 -0.52
C VAL A 58 -18.55 -4.35 0.29
N SER A 59 -19.82 -4.20 -0.08
CA SER A 59 -20.80 -3.42 0.68
C SER A 59 -21.23 -4.12 1.98
N HIS A 60 -20.90 -5.39 2.17
CA HIS A 60 -21.25 -6.14 3.35
C HIS A 60 -20.69 -5.47 4.63
N PRO A 61 -21.53 -5.23 5.68
CA PRO A 61 -21.13 -4.46 6.87
C PRO A 61 -19.87 -4.97 7.58
N GLU A 62 -19.61 -6.27 7.54
CA GLU A 62 -18.41 -6.83 8.16
C GLU A 62 -17.13 -6.62 7.37
N ILE A 63 -17.22 -6.59 6.04
CA ILE A 63 -16.06 -6.25 5.20
C ILE A 63 -15.76 -4.77 5.40
N GLN A 64 -16.81 -3.93 5.41
CA GLN A 64 -16.70 -2.52 5.76
C GLN A 64 -16.05 -2.32 7.14
N LYS A 65 -16.55 -3.04 8.15
CA LYS A 65 -15.99 -3.02 9.51
C LYS A 65 -14.54 -3.49 9.53
N HIS A 66 -14.20 -4.58 8.85
CA HIS A 66 -12.81 -5.07 8.76
C HIS A 66 -11.89 -4.05 8.09
N LEU A 67 -12.36 -3.38 7.03
CA LEU A 67 -11.62 -2.33 6.35
C LEU A 67 -11.40 -1.09 7.23
N GLN A 68 -12.34 -0.77 8.11
CA GLN A 68 -12.30 0.39 8.99
C GLN A 68 -11.52 0.13 10.29
N GLU A 69 -11.63 -1.08 10.83
CA GLU A 69 -11.21 -1.40 12.20
C GLU A 69 -10.11 -2.47 12.29
N SER A 70 -9.91 -3.29 11.26
CA SER A 70 -9.00 -4.44 11.30
C SER A 70 -7.78 -4.26 10.39
N SER A 71 -6.66 -4.80 10.85
CA SER A 71 -5.39 -4.88 10.10
C SER A 71 -4.91 -6.32 9.94
N ALA A 72 -5.81 -7.29 10.12
CA ALA A 72 -5.53 -8.69 9.85
C ALA A 72 -5.77 -9.00 8.36
N TYR A 73 -5.20 -10.09 7.84
CA TYR A 73 -5.32 -10.54 6.44
C TYR A 73 -6.72 -10.28 5.86
N PHE A 74 -6.75 -9.63 4.69
CA PHE A 74 -8.00 -9.30 4.05
C PHE A 74 -8.73 -10.59 3.64
N PRO A 75 -10.00 -10.79 4.05
CA PRO A 75 -10.67 -12.08 3.89
C PRO A 75 -11.04 -12.42 2.43
N LEU A 76 -10.81 -11.51 1.48
CA LEU A 76 -11.14 -11.71 0.08
C LEU A 76 -9.93 -12.19 -0.73
N PHE A 77 -10.18 -13.13 -1.65
CA PHE A 77 -9.20 -13.61 -2.61
C PHE A 77 -9.31 -12.80 -3.90
N GLY A 78 -8.33 -11.93 -4.16
CA GLY A 78 -8.25 -11.20 -5.43
C GLY A 78 -7.79 -12.10 -6.57
N LEU A 79 -8.40 -11.99 -7.76
CA LEU A 79 -7.99 -12.73 -8.96
C LEU A 79 -6.54 -12.41 -9.38
N SER A 80 -6.03 -11.25 -8.96
CA SER A 80 -4.63 -10.88 -9.17
C SER A 80 -3.63 -11.87 -8.55
N PHE A 81 -4.02 -12.62 -7.51
CA PHE A 81 -3.20 -13.71 -6.96
C PHE A 81 -2.89 -14.79 -8.00
N PHE A 82 -3.73 -14.93 -9.03
CA PHE A 82 -3.51 -15.86 -10.14
C PHE A 82 -2.88 -15.15 -11.35
N ILE A 83 -3.34 -13.94 -11.68
CA ILE A 83 -2.88 -13.22 -12.86
C ILE A 83 -1.41 -12.80 -12.73
N LEU A 84 -0.97 -12.35 -11.55
CA LEU A 84 0.42 -11.91 -11.33
C LEU A 84 1.43 -13.05 -11.54
N PRO A 85 1.27 -14.25 -10.93
CA PRO A 85 2.12 -15.39 -11.25
C PRO A 85 2.12 -15.72 -12.74
N ILE A 86 0.96 -15.75 -13.41
CA ILE A 86 0.90 -16.00 -14.86
C ILE A 86 1.71 -14.95 -15.62
N GLY A 87 1.60 -13.68 -15.25
CA GLY A 87 2.40 -12.60 -15.81
C GLY A 87 3.90 -12.80 -15.66
N LEU A 88 4.35 -13.16 -14.46
CA LEU A 88 5.75 -13.50 -14.20
C LEU A 88 6.19 -14.74 -15.00
N PHE A 89 5.36 -15.77 -15.13
CA PHE A 89 5.61 -16.97 -15.94
C PHE A 89 5.77 -16.68 -17.44
N ILE A 90 4.96 -15.74 -17.96
CA ILE A 90 5.01 -15.31 -19.36
C ILE A 90 6.24 -14.42 -19.59
N GLY A 91 6.54 -13.53 -18.64
CA GLY A 91 7.71 -12.65 -18.67
C GLY A 91 9.05 -13.38 -18.56
N PHE A 92 9.11 -14.39 -17.69
CA PHE A 92 10.27 -15.26 -17.55
C PHE A 92 10.23 -16.41 -18.56
N ARG A 93 11.00 -16.26 -19.64
CA ARG A 93 11.03 -17.24 -20.73
C ARG A 93 11.92 -18.45 -20.45
N ALA A 94 12.90 -18.32 -19.56
CA ALA A 94 13.76 -19.43 -19.19
C ALA A 94 13.01 -20.43 -18.30
N TRP A 95 13.07 -21.72 -18.63
CA TRP A 95 12.37 -22.77 -17.88
C TRP A 95 12.79 -22.84 -16.41
N TRP A 96 14.08 -22.62 -16.11
CA TRP A 96 14.59 -22.64 -14.74
C TRP A 96 14.03 -21.48 -13.90
N MET A 97 13.76 -20.31 -14.49
CA MET A 97 13.12 -19.18 -13.80
C MET A 97 11.67 -19.50 -13.42
N ARG A 98 10.97 -20.28 -14.24
CA ARG A 98 9.61 -20.72 -13.95
C ARG A 98 9.57 -21.69 -12.77
N ILE A 99 10.53 -22.62 -12.72
CA ILE A 99 10.70 -23.51 -11.57
C ILE A 99 11.03 -22.69 -10.33
N TRP A 100 11.96 -21.74 -10.44
CA TRP A 100 12.27 -20.84 -9.34
C TRP A 100 11.03 -20.10 -8.82
N LEU A 101 10.21 -19.56 -9.74
CA LEU A 101 8.98 -18.84 -9.38
C LEU A 101 7.97 -19.76 -8.66
N LEU A 102 7.86 -21.03 -9.06
CA LEU A 102 7.03 -22.01 -8.34
C LEU A 102 7.53 -22.25 -6.92
N VAL A 103 8.84 -22.43 -6.76
CA VAL A 103 9.48 -22.62 -5.44
C VAL A 103 9.25 -21.38 -4.56
N ALA A 104 9.46 -20.17 -5.11
CA ALA A 104 9.21 -18.92 -4.41
C ALA A 104 7.74 -18.73 -4.03
N SER A 105 6.82 -19.09 -4.92
CA SER A 105 5.39 -19.04 -4.66
C SER A 105 4.99 -20.02 -3.55
N PHE A 106 5.51 -21.25 -3.58
CA PHE A 106 5.26 -22.26 -2.54
C PHE A 106 5.81 -21.81 -1.18
N TRP A 107 7.05 -21.29 -1.16
CA TRP A 107 7.71 -20.75 0.04
C TRP A 107 6.93 -19.62 0.69
N LEU A 108 6.32 -18.75 -0.12
CA LEU A 108 5.56 -17.59 0.36
C LEU A 108 4.12 -17.97 0.73
N ILE A 109 3.42 -18.72 -0.12
CA ILE A 109 1.99 -18.99 0.03
C ILE A 109 1.71 -19.92 1.20
N ILE A 110 2.51 -20.98 1.42
CA ILE A 110 2.19 -22.01 2.43
C ILE A 110 2.20 -21.46 3.86
N PRO A 111 3.27 -20.78 4.33
CA PRO A 111 3.27 -20.22 5.67
C PRO A 111 2.12 -19.22 5.89
N LEU A 112 1.81 -18.41 4.87
CA LEU A 112 0.74 -17.41 4.92
C LEU A 112 -0.65 -18.04 4.93
N TYR A 113 -0.87 -19.07 4.10
CA TYR A 113 -2.14 -19.79 3.98
C TYR A 113 -2.45 -20.57 5.26
N HIS A 114 -1.47 -21.27 5.81
CA HIS A 114 -1.63 -22.04 7.06
C HIS A 114 -1.55 -21.18 8.32
N ASN A 115 -1.34 -19.86 8.18
CA ASN A 115 -1.16 -18.95 9.30
C ASN A 115 -0.15 -19.50 10.32
N ALA A 116 1.02 -19.92 9.82
CA ALA A 116 1.99 -20.67 10.61
C ALA A 116 2.31 -19.94 11.93
N GLY A 117 2.19 -20.62 13.07
CA GLY A 117 2.23 -19.97 14.39
C GLY A 117 3.50 -19.19 14.68
N TRP A 118 4.63 -19.58 14.08
CA TRP A 118 5.90 -18.89 14.19
C TRP A 118 5.90 -17.49 13.56
N LEU A 119 5.04 -17.22 12.56
CA LEU A 119 4.87 -15.87 11.98
C LEU A 119 4.42 -14.84 13.02
N GLY A 120 3.84 -15.29 14.14
CA GLY A 120 3.30 -14.43 15.18
C GLY A 120 4.13 -14.37 16.47
N ASN A 121 4.94 -15.40 16.74
CA ASN A 121 5.44 -15.66 18.09
C ASN A 121 6.96 -15.87 18.16
N ASP A 122 7.66 -15.98 17.03
CA ASP A 122 9.10 -16.25 16.98
C ASP A 122 9.78 -15.30 15.99
N GLU A 123 10.33 -14.20 16.50
CA GLU A 123 11.00 -13.19 15.68
C GLU A 123 12.25 -13.72 14.98
N ALA A 124 12.99 -14.64 15.61
CA ALA A 124 14.22 -15.19 15.03
C ALA A 124 13.91 -16.05 13.81
N THR A 125 12.91 -16.94 13.93
CA THR A 125 12.42 -17.74 12.79
C THR A 125 11.83 -16.85 11.71
N LEU A 126 11.13 -15.77 12.08
CA LEU A 126 10.59 -14.82 11.12
C LEU A 126 11.69 -14.12 10.31
N TRP A 127 12.76 -13.67 10.97
CA TRP A 127 13.93 -13.10 10.29
C TRP A 127 14.61 -14.09 9.35
N ALA A 128 14.82 -15.33 9.80
CA ALA A 128 15.40 -16.37 8.96
C ALA A 128 14.54 -16.62 7.71
N TRP A 129 13.22 -16.62 7.84
CA TRP A 129 12.30 -16.77 6.71
C TRP A 129 12.36 -15.57 5.74
N VAL A 130 12.38 -14.34 6.25
CA VAL A 130 12.49 -13.12 5.42
C VAL A 130 13.83 -13.06 4.69
N LEU A 131 14.94 -13.37 5.37
CA LEU A 131 16.27 -13.43 4.76
C LEU A 131 16.37 -14.55 3.72
N GLY A 132 15.76 -15.71 4.00
CA GLY A 132 15.64 -16.80 3.03
C GLY A 132 14.87 -16.38 1.77
N LEU A 133 13.75 -15.66 1.93
CA LEU A 133 13.00 -15.11 0.82
C LEU A 133 13.81 -14.07 0.01
N LEU A 134 14.55 -13.19 0.69
CA LEU A 134 15.42 -12.21 0.04
C LEU A 134 16.51 -12.91 -0.78
N ALA A 135 17.18 -13.92 -0.21
CA ALA A 135 18.16 -14.73 -0.93
C ALA A 135 17.53 -15.42 -2.14
N LEU A 136 16.33 -16.00 -1.97
CA LEU A 136 15.59 -16.64 -3.05
C LEU A 136 15.27 -15.67 -4.19
N ILE A 137 14.95 -14.40 -3.90
CA ILE A 137 14.72 -13.37 -4.93
C ILE A 137 16.02 -12.93 -5.62
N LEU A 138 17.12 -12.79 -4.87
CA LEU A 138 18.37 -12.27 -5.39
C LEU A 138 19.16 -13.30 -6.22
N ILE A 139 19.09 -14.61 -5.90
CA ILE A 139 19.86 -15.65 -6.61
C ILE A 139 19.58 -15.67 -8.13
N PRO A 140 18.32 -15.76 -8.60
CA PRO A 140 18.01 -15.72 -10.03
C PRO A 140 18.38 -14.40 -10.69
N LEU A 141 18.31 -13.28 -9.96
CA LEU A 141 18.71 -11.98 -10.48
C LEU A 141 20.22 -11.96 -10.71
N VAL A 142 21.02 -12.49 -9.78
CA VAL A 142 22.46 -12.64 -9.95
C VAL A 142 22.78 -13.61 -11.09
N ILE A 143 22.15 -14.78 -11.13
CA ILE A 143 22.33 -15.74 -12.25
C ILE A 143 21.92 -15.09 -13.57
N PHE A 144 20.81 -14.37 -13.61
CA PHE A 144 20.37 -13.63 -14.79
C PHE A 144 21.46 -12.64 -15.21
N ILE A 145 21.93 -11.77 -14.32
CA ILE A 145 23.01 -10.80 -14.61
C ILE A 145 24.28 -11.50 -15.13
N LEU A 146 24.68 -12.60 -14.51
CA LEU A 146 25.88 -13.36 -14.88
C LEU A 146 25.73 -14.12 -16.20
N THR A 147 24.53 -14.64 -16.52
CA THR A 147 24.27 -15.41 -17.75
C THR A 147 23.87 -14.51 -18.92
N TYR A 148 23.28 -13.33 -18.64
CA TYR A 148 23.04 -12.27 -19.63
C TYR A 148 24.35 -11.70 -20.17
N HIS A 149 25.44 -11.92 -19.44
CA HIS A 149 26.78 -11.43 -19.75
C HIS A 149 27.34 -11.94 -21.09
N ASP A 150 26.83 -13.08 -21.58
CA ASP A 150 27.39 -13.82 -22.71
C ASP A 150 26.71 -13.52 -24.06
N ARG A 151 25.70 -12.62 -24.11
CA ARG A 151 25.05 -12.17 -25.36
C ARG A 151 24.87 -10.61 -25.31
N PRO A 152 25.42 -9.83 -26.26
CA PRO A 152 26.40 -8.68 -26.14
C PRO A 152 25.77 -7.25 -25.98
N PRO A 153 26.47 -6.07 -25.98
CA PRO A 153 27.88 -5.69 -25.75
C PRO A 153 28.08 -5.02 -24.34
N GLN A 154 29.26 -4.45 -24.06
CA GLN A 154 29.70 -3.89 -22.75
C GLN A 154 28.67 -3.06 -21.94
N ARG A 155 27.65 -2.45 -22.55
CA ARG A 155 26.65 -1.59 -21.89
C ARG A 155 25.70 -2.32 -20.93
N ALA A 156 25.27 -3.55 -21.23
CA ALA A 156 24.41 -4.33 -20.32
C ALA A 156 25.14 -4.67 -19.01
N ARG A 157 26.48 -4.78 -19.08
CA ARG A 157 27.36 -5.01 -17.92
C ARG A 157 27.27 -3.84 -16.95
N PHE A 158 27.30 -2.60 -17.43
CA PHE A 158 27.34 -1.41 -16.59
C PHE A 158 26.00 -1.05 -15.95
N ILE A 159 24.87 -1.30 -16.62
CA ILE A 159 23.54 -1.10 -16.03
C ILE A 159 23.29 -2.12 -14.90
N ALA A 160 23.64 -3.39 -15.12
CA ALA A 160 23.49 -4.43 -14.09
C ALA A 160 24.39 -4.18 -12.86
N TRP A 161 25.65 -3.75 -13.06
CA TRP A 161 26.53 -3.34 -11.97
C TRP A 161 26.06 -2.06 -11.26
N GLY A 162 25.55 -1.08 -12.01
CA GLY A 162 24.91 0.10 -11.44
C GLY A 162 23.76 -0.26 -10.50
N TRP A 163 22.91 -1.21 -10.90
CA TRP A 163 21.84 -1.73 -10.05
C TRP A 163 22.35 -2.50 -8.83
N ILE A 164 23.37 -3.35 -8.95
CA ILE A 164 23.96 -4.03 -7.78
C ILE A 164 24.53 -3.00 -6.79
N ILE A 165 25.21 -1.97 -7.30
CA ILE A 165 25.76 -0.90 -6.47
C ILE A 165 24.62 -0.13 -5.79
N THR A 166 23.57 0.25 -6.52
CA THR A 166 22.47 1.07 -5.97
C THR A 166 21.49 0.28 -5.10
N ALA A 167 21.22 -1.00 -5.39
CA ALA A 167 20.21 -1.80 -4.70
C ALA A 167 20.79 -2.69 -3.59
N VAL A 168 22.08 -3.03 -3.63
CA VAL A 168 22.72 -3.91 -2.64
C VAL A 168 23.77 -3.15 -1.84
N ILE A 169 24.70 -2.47 -2.51
CA ILE A 169 25.83 -1.82 -1.84
C ILE A 169 25.39 -0.52 -1.15
N MET A 170 24.56 0.31 -1.79
CA MET A 170 24.09 1.57 -1.21
C MET A 170 23.22 1.39 0.04
N PRO A 171 22.34 0.38 0.16
CA PRO A 171 21.67 0.10 1.43
C PRO A 171 22.62 -0.39 2.53
N ILE A 172 23.67 -1.15 2.19
CA ILE A 172 24.69 -1.59 3.16
C ILE A 172 25.56 -0.40 3.62
N ILE A 173 25.99 0.45 2.69
CA ILE A 173 26.73 1.70 3.00
C ILE A 173 25.82 2.65 3.77
N GLY A 174 24.57 2.80 3.35
CA GLY A 174 23.55 3.58 4.04
C GLY A 174 23.35 3.08 5.46
N TRP A 175 23.20 1.77 5.67
CA TRP A 175 23.09 1.16 6.99
C TRP A 175 24.35 1.39 7.85
N GLY A 176 25.55 1.25 7.26
CA GLY A 176 26.82 1.56 7.91
C GLY A 176 26.92 3.03 8.34
N LEU A 177 26.55 3.97 7.47
CA LEU A 177 26.53 5.41 7.75
C LEU A 177 25.43 5.80 8.75
N MET A 178 24.29 5.10 8.74
CA MET A 178 23.19 5.25 9.69
C MET A 178 23.59 4.81 11.11
N ASN A 179 24.45 3.79 11.24
CA ASN A 179 25.01 3.35 12.52
C ASN A 179 26.21 4.19 12.98
N TRP A 180 26.96 4.79 12.06
CA TRP A 180 28.19 5.51 12.38
C TRP A 180 27.96 6.96 12.86
N SER A 181 26.98 7.68 12.32
CA SER A 181 26.91 9.14 12.53
C SER A 181 26.11 9.59 13.77
N GLY A 182 25.28 8.73 14.37
CA GLY A 182 24.46 9.07 15.54
C GLY A 182 23.48 10.25 15.38
N ARG A 183 23.44 10.91 14.22
CA ARG A 183 22.63 12.11 13.95
C ARG A 183 21.57 11.81 12.90
N GLU A 184 20.31 12.10 13.22
CA GLU A 184 19.15 11.77 12.38
C GLU A 184 19.14 12.51 11.04
N GLU A 185 19.78 13.67 10.94
CA GLU A 185 19.79 14.49 9.72
C GLU A 185 20.51 13.79 8.56
N PHE A 186 21.54 12.96 8.82
CA PHE A 186 22.27 12.25 7.76
C PHE A 186 21.47 11.13 7.10
N ARG A 187 20.38 10.66 7.72
CA ARG A 187 19.57 9.53 7.21
C ARG A 187 18.87 9.87 5.90
N THR A 188 18.29 11.06 5.80
CA THR A 188 17.52 11.46 4.61
C THR A 188 18.45 11.89 3.46
N TYR A 189 19.54 12.60 3.77
CA TYR A 189 20.48 13.08 2.74
C TYR A 189 21.26 11.94 2.08
N GLY A 190 21.69 10.92 2.83
CA GLY A 190 22.42 9.78 2.25
C GLY A 190 21.58 8.98 1.25
N ILE A 191 20.28 8.83 1.53
CA ILE A 191 19.33 8.12 0.66
C ILE A 191 19.06 8.92 -0.62
N VAL A 192 18.80 10.23 -0.49
CA VAL A 192 18.56 11.10 -1.65
C VAL A 192 19.81 11.20 -2.53
N LEU A 193 21.00 11.33 -1.94
CA LEU A 193 22.25 11.31 -2.72
C LEU A 193 22.45 9.99 -3.45
N GLY A 194 22.27 8.84 -2.80
CA GLY A 194 22.43 7.54 -3.45
C GLY A 194 21.51 7.34 -4.66
N PHE A 195 20.27 7.80 -4.55
CA PHE A 195 19.29 7.73 -5.64
C PHE A 195 19.61 8.72 -6.78
N VAL A 196 19.97 9.97 -6.45
CA VAL A 196 20.37 11.00 -7.42
C VAL A 196 21.64 10.61 -8.16
N PHE A 197 22.64 10.06 -7.47
CA PHE A 197 23.85 9.54 -8.12
C PHE A 197 23.56 8.33 -9.02
N GLY A 198 22.66 7.44 -8.62
CA GLY A 198 22.21 6.32 -9.47
C GLY A 198 21.52 6.79 -10.76
N LEU A 199 20.66 7.82 -10.67
CA LEU A 199 19.99 8.43 -11.81
C LEU A 199 20.94 9.22 -12.72
N ILE A 200 21.83 10.04 -12.16
CA ILE A 200 22.81 10.82 -12.92
C ILE A 200 23.79 9.89 -13.63
N ALA A 201 24.28 8.83 -12.95
CA ALA A 201 25.12 7.82 -13.59
C ALA A 201 24.37 7.13 -14.74
N SER A 202 23.12 6.72 -14.52
CA SER A 202 22.28 6.11 -15.57
C SER A 202 22.06 7.06 -16.77
N TYR A 203 21.81 8.35 -16.52
CA TYR A 203 21.58 9.36 -17.56
C TYR A 203 22.84 9.71 -18.36
N LEU A 204 23.97 9.92 -17.70
CA LEU A 204 25.27 10.19 -18.36
C LEU A 204 25.75 8.98 -19.18
N LEU A 205 25.41 7.77 -18.76
CA LEU A 205 25.73 6.53 -19.50
C LEU A 205 24.85 6.32 -20.74
N VAL A 206 23.59 6.79 -20.72
CA VAL A 206 22.69 6.72 -21.88
C VAL A 206 23.07 7.75 -22.95
N THR A 207 23.55 8.93 -22.55
CA THR A 207 23.74 10.08 -23.45
C THR A 207 25.10 10.15 -24.14
N SER A 208 26.12 9.44 -23.66
CA SER A 208 27.51 9.55 -24.13
C SER A 208 27.88 8.78 -25.42
N ASP A 209 26.93 8.13 -26.11
CA ASP A 209 27.24 7.26 -27.29
C ASP A 209 26.16 7.36 -28.38
N THR A 210 25.55 8.54 -28.50
CA THR A 210 24.44 8.79 -29.44
C THR A 210 24.89 9.07 -30.87
N GLN A 211 26.18 9.01 -31.20
CA GLN A 211 26.65 9.23 -32.57
C GLN A 211 26.87 7.91 -33.33
N HIS A 212 25.91 7.60 -34.22
CA HIS A 212 26.05 6.76 -35.44
C HIS A 212 25.62 5.28 -35.51
N ARG A 213 24.93 4.68 -34.53
CA ARG A 213 24.27 3.37 -34.77
C ARG A 213 22.75 3.49 -34.82
N GLN A 214 22.13 2.94 -35.86
CA GLN A 214 20.68 2.74 -35.89
C GLN A 214 20.32 1.70 -34.83
N TRP A 215 19.90 2.19 -33.66
CA TRP A 215 19.56 1.36 -32.51
C TRP A 215 18.22 0.68 -32.74
N THR A 216 18.23 -0.63 -33.04
CA THR A 216 17.04 -1.46 -32.85
C THR A 216 16.99 -1.86 -31.38
N VAL A 217 16.24 -1.13 -30.57
CA VAL A 217 15.97 -1.53 -29.18
C VAL A 217 15.15 -2.82 -29.22
N ARG A 218 15.81 -3.96 -28.98
CA ARG A 218 15.11 -5.24 -28.87
C ARG A 218 14.39 -5.27 -27.52
N PHE A 219 13.07 -5.41 -27.56
CA PHE A 219 12.28 -5.52 -26.35
C PHE A 219 12.46 -6.91 -25.71
N GLU A 220 13.15 -6.94 -24.58
CA GLU A 220 13.46 -8.18 -23.87
C GLU A 220 12.54 -8.37 -22.68
N TRP A 221 11.53 -9.23 -22.85
CA TRP A 221 10.50 -9.50 -21.86
C TRP A 221 11.04 -9.80 -20.46
N SER A 222 12.07 -10.64 -20.35
CA SER A 222 12.60 -11.04 -19.05
C SER A 222 13.34 -9.91 -18.34
N LEU A 223 14.04 -9.03 -19.06
CA LEU A 223 14.68 -7.85 -18.48
C LEU A 223 13.62 -6.90 -17.90
N TRP A 224 12.60 -6.56 -18.68
CA TRP A 224 11.51 -5.70 -18.21
C TRP A 224 10.73 -6.32 -17.06
N THR A 225 10.50 -7.64 -17.09
CA THR A 225 9.84 -8.34 -15.99
C THR A 225 10.66 -8.26 -14.70
N TRP A 226 11.99 -8.41 -14.79
CA TRP A 226 12.88 -8.21 -13.64
C TRP A 226 12.84 -6.77 -13.12
N LEU A 227 12.85 -5.78 -14.00
CA LEU A 227 12.79 -4.36 -13.60
C LEU A 227 11.48 -4.04 -12.87
N LEU A 228 10.34 -4.52 -13.39
CA LEU A 228 9.04 -4.33 -12.76
C LEU A 228 8.96 -5.09 -11.42
N LEU A 229 9.45 -6.33 -11.38
CA LEU A 229 9.47 -7.12 -10.15
C LEU A 229 10.38 -6.49 -9.09
N ALA A 230 11.51 -5.88 -9.48
CA ALA A 230 12.42 -5.20 -8.57
C ALA A 230 11.76 -3.98 -7.89
N ILE A 231 10.91 -3.23 -8.60
CA ILE A 231 10.12 -2.15 -7.99
C ILE A 231 9.21 -2.72 -6.90
N CYS A 232 8.47 -3.79 -7.21
CA CYS A 232 7.57 -4.44 -6.26
C CYS A 232 8.32 -5.00 -5.03
N THR A 233 9.39 -5.76 -5.25
CA THR A 233 10.14 -6.43 -4.17
C THR A 233 10.93 -5.45 -3.31
N SER A 234 11.49 -4.39 -3.91
CA SER A 234 12.19 -3.34 -3.15
C SER A 234 11.24 -2.56 -2.25
N LEU A 235 10.05 -2.17 -2.73
CA LEU A 235 9.06 -1.50 -1.90
C LEU A 235 8.56 -2.39 -0.75
N ILE A 236 8.32 -3.69 -1.02
CA ILE A 236 7.98 -4.66 0.04
C ILE A 236 9.12 -4.79 1.04
N GLY A 237 10.36 -4.96 0.57
CA GLY A 237 11.53 -5.08 1.43
C GLY A 237 11.74 -3.84 2.29
N TRP A 238 11.63 -2.65 1.71
CA TRP A 238 11.73 -1.39 2.44
C TRP A 238 10.59 -1.19 3.42
N HIS A 239 9.36 -1.55 3.08
CA HIS A 239 8.24 -1.51 4.03
C HIS A 239 8.51 -2.42 5.23
N LEU A 240 8.96 -3.66 4.97
CA LEU A 240 9.36 -4.60 6.02
C LEU A 240 10.56 -4.10 6.84
N ALA A 241 11.47 -3.31 6.25
CA ALA A 241 12.65 -2.73 6.90
C ALA A 241 12.43 -1.36 7.56
N TYR A 242 11.36 -0.64 7.21
CA TYR A 242 10.95 0.64 7.80
C TYR A 242 10.04 0.46 9.03
N TRP A 243 9.47 -0.74 9.21
CA TRP A 243 8.82 -1.24 10.42
C TRP A 243 7.70 -0.31 10.91
N VAL A 244 6.77 0.12 10.05
CA VAL A 244 5.71 1.04 10.48
C VAL A 244 4.62 0.29 11.23
N GLY A 245 4.53 0.51 12.54
CA GLY A 245 3.46 0.03 13.43
C GLY A 245 2.05 0.60 13.16
N SER A 246 1.83 1.32 12.06
CA SER A 246 0.50 1.85 11.70
C SER A 246 -0.34 0.77 11.02
N GLN A 247 -1.27 0.19 11.79
CA GLN A 247 -2.26 -0.81 11.41
C GLN A 247 -3.43 -0.23 10.59
N ARG A 248 -3.17 0.48 9.48
CA ARG A 248 -4.26 1.13 8.74
C ARG A 248 -4.06 1.02 7.24
N TYR A 249 -5.19 0.89 6.53
CA TYR A 249 -5.29 0.93 5.09
C TYR A 249 -4.35 1.99 4.52
N SER A 250 -3.28 1.51 3.91
CA SER A 250 -2.20 2.35 3.42
C SER A 250 -1.71 1.76 2.12
N THR A 251 -2.58 1.82 1.11
CA THR A 251 -2.11 1.81 -0.29
C THR A 251 -0.96 2.79 -0.48
N ARG A 252 -0.79 3.81 0.38
CA ARG A 252 0.38 4.69 0.44
C ARG A 252 1.73 3.99 0.26
N TYR A 253 1.93 2.79 0.83
CA TYR A 253 3.24 2.11 0.73
C TYR A 253 3.42 1.31 -0.56
N TYR A 254 2.33 0.91 -1.22
CA TYR A 254 2.37 0.08 -2.41
C TYR A 254 1.76 0.73 -3.65
N SER A 255 1.24 1.96 -3.54
CA SER A 255 0.68 2.73 -4.66
C SER A 255 1.72 2.97 -5.73
N GLU A 256 2.99 3.11 -5.33
CA GLU A 256 4.14 3.22 -6.23
C GLU A 256 4.45 1.89 -6.95
N ALA A 257 4.12 0.75 -6.34
CA ALA A 257 4.26 -0.57 -6.96
C ALA A 257 3.06 -0.94 -7.85
N LEU A 258 1.90 -0.28 -7.70
CA LEU A 258 0.68 -0.62 -8.45
C LEU A 258 0.89 -0.58 -9.97
N PRO A 259 1.56 0.41 -10.58
CA PRO A 259 1.82 0.37 -12.02
C PRO A 259 2.65 -0.84 -12.43
N ALA A 260 3.65 -1.23 -11.63
CA ALA A 260 4.47 -2.39 -11.92
C ALA A 260 3.68 -3.70 -11.81
N PHE A 261 2.87 -3.86 -10.76
CA PHE A 261 1.95 -4.99 -10.64
C PHE A 261 0.93 -5.03 -11.77
N ALA A 262 0.36 -3.88 -12.16
CA ALA A 262 -0.61 -3.81 -13.25
C ALA A 262 0.01 -4.22 -14.59
N LEU A 263 1.25 -3.80 -14.88
CA LEU A 263 1.96 -4.21 -16.09
C LEU A 263 2.31 -5.70 -16.09
N ILE A 264 2.79 -6.25 -14.97
CA ILE A 264 3.02 -7.69 -14.83
C ILE A 264 1.71 -8.46 -15.01
N GLY A 265 0.62 -8.01 -14.39
CA GLY A 265 -0.66 -8.68 -14.55
C GLY A 265 -1.25 -8.54 -15.95
N GLY A 266 -1.03 -7.39 -16.62
CA GLY A 266 -1.36 -7.19 -18.03
C GLY A 266 -0.60 -8.16 -18.94
N LEU A 267 0.66 -8.47 -18.63
CA LEU A 267 1.43 -9.51 -19.31
C LEU A 267 0.81 -10.90 -19.11
N GLY A 268 0.25 -11.17 -17.93
CA GLY A 268 -0.46 -12.41 -17.65
C GLY A 268 -1.72 -12.54 -18.52
N LEU A 269 -2.55 -11.49 -18.56
CA LEU A 269 -3.75 -11.43 -19.40
C LEU A 269 -3.42 -11.57 -20.89
N TYR A 270 -2.38 -10.88 -21.36
CA TYR A 270 -1.87 -11.03 -22.72
C TYR A 270 -1.46 -12.47 -23.02
N GLY A 271 -0.72 -13.12 -22.11
CA GLY A 271 -0.29 -14.50 -22.29
C GLY A 271 -1.44 -15.49 -22.39
N ILE A 272 -2.50 -15.30 -21.60
CA ILE A 272 -3.73 -16.11 -21.67
C ILE A 272 -4.39 -15.95 -23.05
N ILE A 273 -4.58 -14.71 -23.51
CA ILE A 273 -5.18 -14.44 -24.83
C ILE A 273 -4.32 -15.02 -25.95
N ASP A 274 -3.00 -14.82 -25.91
CA ASP A 274 -2.10 -15.32 -26.94
C ASP A 274 -2.07 -16.85 -27.00
N TYR A 275 -2.10 -17.52 -25.84
CA TYR A 275 -2.19 -18.99 -25.80
C TYR A 275 -3.52 -19.49 -26.36
N ALA A 276 -4.64 -18.87 -25.98
CA ALA A 276 -5.96 -19.20 -26.53
C ALA A 276 -6.01 -18.98 -28.05
N ARG A 277 -5.42 -17.88 -28.53
CA ARG A 277 -5.28 -17.56 -29.96
C ARG A 277 -4.46 -18.62 -30.69
N GLN A 278 -3.34 -19.07 -30.13
CA GLN A 278 -2.53 -20.14 -30.73
C GLN A 278 -3.28 -21.47 -30.78
N LEU A 279 -3.97 -21.84 -29.70
CA LEU A 279 -4.76 -23.07 -29.61
C LEU A 279 -5.89 -23.09 -30.65
N VAL A 280 -6.67 -22.01 -30.74
CA VAL A 280 -7.76 -21.89 -31.73
C VAL A 280 -7.20 -21.89 -33.15
N GLY A 281 -6.05 -21.23 -33.39
CA GLY A 281 -5.40 -21.27 -34.69
C GLY A 281 -4.89 -22.67 -35.10
N TRP A 282 -4.57 -23.52 -34.13
CA TRP A 282 -4.22 -24.93 -34.37
C TRP A 282 -5.46 -25.77 -34.68
N ILE A 283 -6.56 -25.58 -33.94
CA ILE A 283 -7.83 -26.30 -34.15
C ILE A 283 -8.47 -25.95 -35.50
N PHE A 284 -8.51 -24.66 -35.86
CA PHE A 284 -9.18 -24.16 -37.06
C PHE A 284 -8.18 -23.84 -38.17
N SER A 285 -7.41 -24.84 -38.62
CA SER A 285 -6.33 -24.65 -39.59
C SER A 285 -6.79 -23.97 -40.89
N SER A 286 -7.99 -24.27 -41.39
CA SER A 286 -8.58 -23.70 -42.62
C SER A 286 -9.04 -22.24 -42.46
N ALA A 287 -9.36 -21.80 -41.24
CA ALA A 287 -9.84 -20.45 -40.93
C ALA A 287 -8.94 -19.74 -39.91
N ARG A 288 -7.65 -20.12 -39.88
CA ARG A 288 -6.71 -19.76 -38.81
C ARG A 288 -6.66 -18.26 -38.53
N GLN A 289 -6.54 -17.42 -39.56
CA GLN A 289 -6.42 -15.97 -39.39
C GLN A 289 -7.69 -15.37 -38.78
N THR A 290 -8.85 -15.73 -39.31
CA THR A 290 -10.16 -15.25 -38.82
C THR A 290 -10.43 -15.70 -37.39
N ALA A 291 -10.15 -16.97 -37.08
CA ALA A 291 -10.35 -17.52 -35.75
C ALA A 291 -9.40 -16.88 -34.72
N GLN A 292 -8.13 -16.66 -35.09
CA GLN A 292 -7.16 -15.94 -34.25
C GLN A 292 -7.58 -14.50 -33.99
N PHE A 293 -8.02 -13.79 -35.04
CA PHE A 293 -8.50 -12.41 -34.91
C PHE A 293 -9.71 -12.33 -33.99
N ALA A 294 -10.69 -13.22 -34.15
CA ALA A 294 -11.89 -13.28 -33.31
C ALA A 294 -11.55 -13.51 -31.84
N VAL A 295 -10.62 -14.43 -31.52
CA VAL A 295 -10.15 -14.66 -30.14
C VAL A 295 -9.46 -13.44 -29.57
N THR A 296 -8.61 -12.76 -30.35
CA THR A 296 -7.93 -11.55 -29.88
C THR A 296 -8.93 -10.43 -29.58
N CYS A 297 -9.83 -10.12 -30.52
CA CYS A 297 -10.86 -9.09 -30.32
C CYS A 297 -11.81 -9.45 -29.18
N GLY A 298 -12.30 -10.69 -29.13
CA GLY A 298 -13.18 -11.17 -28.08
C GLY A 298 -12.52 -11.18 -26.71
N GLY A 299 -11.24 -11.58 -26.64
CA GLY A 299 -10.45 -11.56 -25.41
C GLY A 299 -10.25 -10.14 -24.87
N TYR A 300 -9.88 -9.18 -25.71
CA TYR A 300 -9.75 -7.78 -25.30
C TYR A 300 -11.11 -7.18 -24.89
N ALA A 301 -12.17 -7.42 -25.66
CA ALA A 301 -13.51 -6.96 -25.31
C ALA A 301 -13.96 -7.52 -23.96
N LEU A 302 -13.73 -8.81 -23.69
CA LEU A 302 -14.02 -9.45 -22.42
C LEU A 302 -13.26 -8.79 -21.26
N ILE A 303 -11.94 -8.59 -21.39
CA ILE A 303 -11.14 -7.91 -20.36
C ILE A 303 -11.68 -6.50 -20.11
N THR A 304 -11.97 -5.73 -21.15
CA THR A 304 -12.54 -4.38 -21.01
C THR A 304 -13.86 -4.41 -20.26
N ILE A 305 -14.78 -5.32 -20.61
CA ILE A 305 -16.06 -5.50 -19.90
C ILE A 305 -15.82 -5.85 -18.43
N LEU A 306 -14.89 -6.76 -18.14
CA LEU A 306 -14.58 -7.15 -16.77
C LEU A 306 -13.96 -6.01 -15.96
N LEU A 307 -13.12 -5.16 -16.57
CA LEU A 307 -12.54 -3.99 -15.91
C LEU A 307 -13.59 -2.90 -15.66
N LEU A 308 -14.48 -2.64 -16.61
CA LEU A 308 -15.62 -1.73 -16.43
C LEU A 308 -16.59 -2.26 -15.37
N GLY A 309 -16.88 -3.55 -15.40
CA GLY A 309 -17.68 -4.23 -14.39
C GLY A 309 -17.05 -4.13 -13.00
N SER A 310 -15.74 -4.31 -12.89
CA SER A 310 -14.99 -4.11 -11.64
C SER A 310 -15.06 -2.66 -11.15
N MET A 311 -14.86 -1.68 -12.03
CA MET A 311 -14.99 -0.28 -11.67
C MET A 311 -16.36 0.03 -11.05
N TYR A 312 -17.44 -0.51 -11.65
CA TYR A 312 -18.80 -0.25 -11.17
C TYR A 312 -19.19 -1.08 -9.93
N LEU A 313 -18.95 -2.40 -9.95
CA LEU A 313 -19.42 -3.34 -8.93
C LEU A 313 -18.47 -3.44 -7.74
N TYR A 314 -17.18 -3.14 -7.91
CA TYR A 314 -16.18 -3.22 -6.86
C TYR A 314 -15.67 -1.84 -6.46
N SER A 315 -15.09 -1.08 -7.40
CA SER A 315 -14.39 0.17 -7.06
C SER A 315 -15.33 1.23 -6.49
N ILE A 316 -16.54 1.42 -7.03
CA ILE A 316 -17.49 2.41 -6.49
C ILE A 316 -17.90 2.06 -5.03
N PRO A 317 -18.43 0.86 -4.71
CA PRO A 317 -18.72 0.49 -3.33
C PRO A 317 -17.49 0.57 -2.41
N ARG A 318 -16.32 0.19 -2.93
CA ARG A 318 -15.04 0.26 -2.21
C ARG A 318 -14.61 1.69 -1.90
N ILE A 319 -14.80 2.64 -2.82
CA ILE A 319 -14.51 4.06 -2.60
C ILE A 319 -15.54 4.66 -1.66
N ASN A 320 -16.81 4.28 -1.79
CA ASN A 320 -17.87 4.71 -0.88
C ASN A 320 -17.62 4.25 0.56
N ALA A 321 -16.97 3.09 0.77
CA ALA A 321 -16.47 2.65 2.08
C ALA A 321 -15.53 3.65 2.76
N LEU A 322 -14.81 4.43 1.95
CA LEU A 322 -13.86 5.45 2.38
C LEU A 322 -14.53 6.82 2.55
N TYR A 323 -15.82 6.94 2.26
CA TYR A 323 -16.57 8.15 2.57
C TYR A 323 -16.53 8.40 4.08
N ARG A 324 -16.01 9.57 4.45
CA ARG A 324 -15.73 9.94 5.85
C ARG A 324 -14.82 8.97 6.58
N PHE A 325 -13.87 8.34 5.87
CA PHE A 325 -12.87 7.47 6.48
C PHE A 325 -12.17 8.17 7.66
N ASN A 326 -12.03 7.48 8.79
CA ASN A 326 -11.53 8.04 10.05
C ASN A 326 -12.38 9.20 10.61
N ASN A 327 -13.68 9.25 10.32
CA ASN A 327 -14.60 10.32 10.72
C ASN A 327 -14.21 11.72 10.20
N VAL A 328 -13.36 11.78 9.16
CA VAL A 328 -12.95 13.05 8.57
C VAL A 328 -14.05 13.54 7.62
N SER A 329 -14.62 14.71 7.88
CA SER A 329 -15.71 15.26 7.06
C SER A 329 -15.80 16.78 7.15
N PRO A 330 -16.31 17.46 6.11
CA PRO A 330 -16.54 18.91 6.15
C PRO A 330 -17.57 19.31 7.21
N TYR A 331 -18.51 18.41 7.53
CA TYR A 331 -19.59 18.63 8.50
C TYR A 331 -19.11 19.24 9.82
N MET A 332 -18.06 18.69 10.45
CA MET A 332 -17.54 19.22 11.71
C MET A 332 -17.03 20.67 11.56
N ALA A 333 -16.39 20.99 10.44
CA ALA A 333 -15.89 22.33 10.18
C ALA A 333 -17.04 23.32 9.96
N ASP A 334 -18.09 22.89 9.26
CA ASP A 334 -19.27 23.70 8.98
C ASP A 334 -20.06 23.99 10.27
N GLU A 335 -20.22 22.98 11.15
CA GLU A 335 -20.85 23.17 12.47
C GLU A 335 -20.05 24.11 13.37
N ILE A 336 -18.71 24.04 13.33
CA ILE A 336 -17.85 24.96 14.08
C ILE A 336 -17.98 26.39 13.54
N ARG A 337 -17.99 26.58 12.22
CA ARG A 337 -18.23 27.90 11.61
C ARG A 337 -19.62 28.43 11.90
N ALA A 338 -20.64 27.57 11.93
CA ALA A 338 -22.01 27.96 12.25
C ALA A 338 -22.15 28.48 13.69
N ARG A 339 -21.21 28.15 14.57
CA ARG A 339 -21.13 28.68 15.94
C ARG A 339 -20.26 29.91 16.10
N ALA A 340 -19.59 30.35 15.04
CA ALA A 340 -18.83 31.58 15.09
C ALA A 340 -19.76 32.75 15.41
N THR A 341 -19.35 33.61 16.34
CA THR A 341 -20.15 34.79 16.76
C THR A 341 -19.69 36.07 16.07
N ASP A 342 -18.48 36.06 15.53
CA ASP A 342 -17.85 37.17 14.81
C ASP A 342 -16.90 36.63 13.73
N ASP A 343 -16.25 37.55 12.99
CA ASP A 343 -15.34 37.24 11.88
C ASP A 343 -13.90 36.87 12.33
N ARG A 344 -13.61 36.79 13.64
CA ARG A 344 -12.26 36.46 14.09
C ARG A 344 -11.92 35.01 13.75
N PRO A 345 -10.64 34.66 13.53
CA PRO A 345 -10.24 33.27 13.39
C PRO A 345 -10.62 32.44 14.62
N ILE A 346 -10.95 31.17 14.42
CA ILE A 346 -11.44 30.25 15.45
C ILE A 346 -10.27 29.47 16.04
N LEU A 347 -10.21 29.42 17.36
CA LEU A 347 -9.47 28.44 18.13
C LEU A 347 -10.46 27.38 18.62
N VAL A 348 -10.31 26.14 18.15
CA VAL A 348 -11.07 25.01 18.64
C VAL A 348 -10.29 24.35 19.78
N MET A 349 -10.78 24.51 21.00
CA MET A 349 -10.25 23.85 22.19
C MET A 349 -10.79 22.43 22.24
N VAL A 350 -9.95 21.46 21.92
CA VAL A 350 -10.27 20.03 21.97
C VAL A 350 -9.98 19.52 23.39
N ASN A 351 -11.01 19.23 24.16
CA ASN A 351 -10.91 18.74 25.53
C ASN A 351 -11.04 17.21 25.59
N GLY A 352 -10.05 16.55 26.19
CA GLY A 352 -10.20 15.17 26.65
C GLY A 352 -8.89 14.57 27.13
N GLN A 353 -9.01 13.57 27.99
CA GLN A 353 -7.89 13.01 28.72
C GLN A 353 -7.00 12.15 27.82
N ARG A 354 -5.69 12.15 28.12
CA ARG A 354 -4.74 11.22 27.51
C ARG A 354 -5.19 9.77 27.71
N GLY A 355 -5.23 9.01 26.62
CA GLY A 355 -5.66 7.61 26.60
C GLY A 355 -7.11 7.42 26.16
N ASP A 356 -7.96 8.42 26.41
CA ASP A 356 -9.39 8.36 26.07
C ASP A 356 -9.73 9.00 24.73
N ILE A 357 -8.83 9.81 24.17
CA ILE A 357 -8.99 10.47 22.87
C ILE A 357 -8.40 9.64 21.72
N SER A 358 -9.16 9.51 20.64
CA SER A 358 -8.65 9.15 19.31
C SER A 358 -8.46 10.40 18.47
N TRP A 359 -7.33 10.51 17.76
CA TRP A 359 -7.12 11.61 16.79
C TRP A 359 -8.22 11.67 15.73
N ARG A 360 -8.86 10.53 15.44
CA ARG A 360 -9.98 10.45 14.49
C ARG A 360 -11.16 11.32 14.89
N ALA A 361 -11.35 11.56 16.19
CA ALA A 361 -12.45 12.38 16.67
C ALA A 361 -12.33 13.85 16.28
N TYR A 362 -11.12 14.34 15.97
CA TYR A 362 -10.87 15.73 15.56
C TYR A 362 -9.99 15.83 14.32
N GLY A 363 -9.87 14.74 13.55
CA GLY A 363 -8.99 14.65 12.38
C GLY A 363 -9.35 15.68 11.30
N SER A 364 -10.64 16.00 11.16
CA SER A 364 -11.13 17.08 10.28
C SER A 364 -10.49 18.43 10.63
N LEU A 365 -10.29 18.72 11.92
CA LEU A 365 -9.71 19.98 12.36
C LEU A 365 -8.19 20.01 12.19
N MET A 366 -7.54 18.86 12.33
CA MET A 366 -6.11 18.75 12.03
C MET A 366 -5.81 19.09 10.57
N ALA A 367 -6.69 18.69 9.64
CA ALA A 367 -6.55 19.01 8.23
C ALA A 367 -6.72 20.51 7.92
N LEU A 368 -7.43 21.24 8.77
CA LEU A 368 -7.65 22.69 8.64
C LEU A 368 -6.59 23.52 9.40
N THR A 369 -5.87 22.90 10.32
CA THR A 369 -4.85 23.57 11.13
C THR A 369 -3.55 23.68 10.33
N SER A 370 -3.21 24.89 9.89
CA SER A 370 -1.93 25.19 9.24
C SER A 370 -0.76 24.78 10.14
N PRO A 371 0.35 24.24 9.61
CA PRO A 371 1.56 23.97 10.40
C PRO A 371 2.16 25.24 11.02
N TYR A 372 1.83 26.43 10.49
CA TYR A 372 2.22 27.73 11.04
C TYR A 372 1.21 28.31 12.04
N LEU A 373 0.09 27.60 12.28
CA LEU A 373 -0.96 27.96 13.25
C LEU A 373 -1.65 29.30 12.95
N ASP A 374 -1.68 29.69 11.67
CA ASP A 374 -2.23 30.94 11.13
C ASP A 374 -3.50 30.73 10.28
N SER A 375 -4.02 29.50 10.18
CA SER A 375 -5.26 29.19 9.48
C SER A 375 -6.50 29.78 10.17
N ASP A 376 -7.61 29.92 9.44
CA ASP A 376 -8.90 30.41 9.97
C ASP A 376 -9.42 29.57 11.14
N ILE A 377 -9.16 28.26 11.12
CA ILE A 377 -9.46 27.33 12.21
C ILE A 377 -8.16 26.70 12.68
N VAL A 378 -7.88 26.79 13.98
CA VAL A 378 -6.76 26.12 14.65
C VAL A 378 -7.32 25.22 15.74
N ALA A 379 -6.97 23.94 15.70
CA ALA A 379 -7.28 23.01 16.78
C ALA A 379 -6.13 22.92 17.78
N ALA A 380 -6.44 23.02 19.07
CA ALA A 380 -5.49 22.82 20.15
C ALA A 380 -6.03 21.79 21.14
N TRP A 381 -5.21 20.81 21.50
CA TRP A 381 -5.61 19.73 22.41
C TRP A 381 -5.28 20.08 23.87
N ASN A 382 -6.32 20.27 24.68
CA ASN A 382 -6.24 20.32 26.13
C ASN A 382 -6.28 18.89 26.70
N TYR A 383 -5.10 18.31 26.90
CA TYR A 383 -4.92 16.88 27.23
C TYR A 383 -4.97 16.55 28.72
N GLU A 384 -5.00 17.57 29.59
CA GLU A 384 -4.92 17.43 31.05
C GLU A 384 -6.04 18.23 31.70
N LEU A 385 -7.26 17.69 31.65
CA LEU A 385 -8.48 18.40 32.07
C LEU A 385 -8.51 18.81 33.55
N SER A 386 -7.73 18.14 34.40
CA SER A 386 -7.60 18.50 35.82
C SER A 386 -6.64 19.67 36.07
N ASN A 387 -5.98 20.17 35.04
CA ASN A 387 -4.93 21.18 35.14
C ASN A 387 -5.19 22.34 34.16
N ASP A 388 -5.75 23.43 34.68
CA ASP A 388 -6.06 24.62 33.90
C ASP A 388 -4.84 25.26 33.23
N LEU A 389 -3.62 24.98 33.70
CA LEU A 389 -2.38 25.54 33.15
C LEU A 389 -2.22 25.27 31.64
N ILE A 390 -2.63 24.09 31.15
CA ILE A 390 -2.52 23.75 29.73
C ILE A 390 -3.48 24.60 28.90
N ARG A 391 -4.73 24.68 29.37
CA ARG A 391 -5.77 25.53 28.77
C ARG A 391 -5.35 27.00 28.75
N GLU A 392 -4.90 27.54 29.87
CA GLU A 392 -4.44 28.92 30.00
C GLU A 392 -3.28 29.22 29.04
N ARG A 393 -2.30 28.31 28.92
CA ARG A 393 -1.19 28.46 27.96
C ARG A 393 -1.65 28.46 26.51
N ILE A 394 -2.65 27.63 26.17
CA ILE A 394 -3.23 27.63 24.83
C ILE A 394 -3.93 28.97 24.56
N LEU A 395 -4.77 29.45 25.49
CA LEU A 395 -5.48 30.72 25.36
C LEU A 395 -4.52 31.90 25.24
N ALA A 396 -3.47 31.94 26.07
CA ALA A 396 -2.44 32.98 26.02
C ALA A 396 -1.66 33.01 24.69
N ARG A 397 -1.58 31.88 23.98
CA ARG A 397 -0.93 31.80 22.66
C ARG A 397 -1.82 32.31 21.52
N PHE A 398 -3.13 32.34 21.71
CA PHE A 398 -4.12 32.70 20.69
C PHE A 398 -5.13 33.73 21.21
N PRO A 399 -4.67 34.90 21.73
CA PRO A 399 -5.54 35.87 22.40
C PRO A 399 -6.61 36.48 21.47
N ASP A 400 -6.31 36.58 20.17
CA ASP A 400 -7.16 37.26 19.19
C ASP A 400 -8.16 36.34 18.49
N ARG A 401 -8.27 35.08 18.93
CA ARG A 401 -9.17 34.07 18.34
C ARG A 401 -10.45 33.92 19.15
N GLN A 402 -11.56 33.65 18.47
CA GLN A 402 -12.77 33.20 19.15
C GLN A 402 -12.61 31.72 19.56
N VAL A 403 -13.03 31.38 20.78
CA VAL A 403 -12.80 30.04 21.35
C VAL A 403 -14.07 29.22 21.25
N ILE A 404 -13.98 28.05 20.60
CA ILE A 404 -15.06 27.07 20.53
C ILE A 404 -14.56 25.78 21.18
N GLU A 405 -15.34 25.24 22.11
CA GLU A 405 -14.91 24.12 22.95
C GLU A 405 -15.61 22.83 22.56
N LEU A 406 -14.81 21.80 22.33
CA LEU A 406 -15.25 20.45 22.06
C LEU A 406 -14.84 19.53 23.20
N ASN A 407 -15.71 18.61 23.58
CA ASN A 407 -15.39 17.43 24.37
C ASN A 407 -15.18 16.23 23.44
N ILE A 408 -14.20 15.38 23.75
CA ILE A 408 -13.90 14.17 22.99
C ILE A 408 -13.79 12.96 23.91
N LYS A 409 -14.41 11.85 23.47
CA LYS A 409 -14.25 10.54 24.08
C LYS A 409 -14.28 9.47 23.00
N GLY A 410 -13.23 8.65 22.93
CA GLY A 410 -13.03 7.70 21.85
C GLY A 410 -12.96 8.41 20.50
N THR A 411 -13.90 8.07 19.61
CA THR A 411 -14.06 8.68 18.29
C THR A 411 -15.13 9.77 18.22
N ASP A 412 -15.86 9.99 19.30
CA ASP A 412 -16.95 10.95 19.37
C ASP A 412 -16.42 12.32 19.75
N ALA A 413 -16.99 13.35 19.13
CA ALA A 413 -16.69 14.74 19.44
C ALA A 413 -18.01 15.51 19.48
N TRP A 414 -18.19 16.35 20.51
CA TRP A 414 -19.39 17.17 20.66
C TRP A 414 -19.02 18.49 21.33
N PHE A 415 -19.86 19.49 21.19
CA PHE A 415 -19.62 20.77 21.82
C PHE A 415 -19.83 20.71 23.34
N MET A 416 -19.06 21.50 24.11
CA MET A 416 -19.11 21.45 25.59
C MET A 416 -20.50 21.76 26.17
N ASP A 417 -21.28 22.60 25.48
CA ASP A 417 -22.63 22.99 25.86
C ASP A 417 -23.71 21.97 25.47
N CYS A 418 -23.35 20.83 24.86
CA CYS A 418 -24.29 19.76 24.57
C CYS A 418 -23.97 18.45 25.32
N ASP A 419 -25.03 17.78 25.81
CA ASP A 419 -24.94 16.46 26.40
C ASP A 419 -25.23 15.35 25.36
N ILE A 420 -24.16 14.70 24.88
CA ILE A 420 -24.25 13.58 23.92
C ILE A 420 -25.00 12.36 24.49
N THR A 421 -25.11 12.22 25.82
CA THR A 421 -25.84 11.10 26.44
C THR A 421 -27.35 11.28 26.34
N GLN A 422 -27.81 12.53 26.21
CA GLN A 422 -29.22 12.88 26.06
C GLN A 422 -29.60 13.13 24.60
N ASN A 423 -28.66 13.62 23.79
CA ASN A 423 -28.91 13.93 22.39
C ASN A 423 -27.77 13.47 21.47
N SER A 424 -27.97 12.34 20.79
CA SER A 424 -26.99 11.81 19.83
C SER A 424 -26.75 12.73 18.62
N ALA A 425 -27.67 13.65 18.33
CA ALA A 425 -27.49 14.65 17.27
C ALA A 425 -26.36 15.66 17.58
N CYS A 426 -25.90 15.71 18.83
CA CYS A 426 -24.75 16.55 19.20
C CYS A 426 -23.39 15.94 18.86
N ASN A 427 -23.34 14.69 18.41
CA ASN A 427 -22.10 14.11 17.93
C ASN A 427 -21.73 14.70 16.55
N LEU A 428 -20.59 15.36 16.48
CA LEU A 428 -19.99 15.90 15.24
C LEU A 428 -19.40 14.81 14.34
N ASN A 429 -19.24 13.60 14.88
CA ASN A 429 -18.83 12.40 14.16
C ASN A 429 -19.93 11.34 14.21
N PRO A 430 -21.14 11.61 13.69
CA PRO A 430 -22.18 10.60 13.69
C PRO A 430 -21.68 9.37 12.92
N PRO A 431 -22.07 8.15 13.35
CA PRO A 431 -21.65 6.93 12.71
C PRO A 431 -21.92 6.99 11.20
N PRO A 432 -21.09 6.33 10.37
CA PRO A 432 -21.36 6.21 8.94
C PRO A 432 -22.79 5.71 8.72
N ARG A 433 -23.54 6.37 7.83
CA ARG A 433 -24.91 5.96 7.47
C ARG A 433 -24.92 4.73 6.59
#